data_AF-A0A7C7VB29-F1
#
_entry.id   AF-A0A7C7VB29-F1
#
_cell.length_a   1.000
_cell.length_b   1.000
_cell.length_c   1.000
_cell.angle_alpha   90.00
_cell.angle_beta   90.00
_cell.angle_gamma   90.00
#
_symmetry.space_group_name_H-M   'P 1'
#
loop_
_entity.id
_entity.type
_entity.pdbx_description
1 polymer ?
#
loop_
_entity_poly.entity_id
_entity_poly.type
_entity_poly.pdbx_seq_one_letter_code
_entity_poly.pdbx_strand_id
1 'polypeptide(L)'
;MSNHRFARLYAACEAPVAAFDCGEKCAPYNAGGLPFCCDPRHAVPTLYLEEWAYLQEAAPGFWRPWEGETPEETQALREETPQGQIPAVCAGPAFCATHRPYRSLTCRAFPFFPYLDRQSNFLGLSYYWQYEDRCWLLSHLDVVTEAYRDQFVQAFEQLFRWYPRERENFRYHSMIMRRVFGRWHREIPLLHRDGGWFLVRPRDGRLRPVDPRWLPKHGVYAIAADLPFPDEVA
;
A
#
# COMPACT_ATOMS: atom_id res chain seq x y z
N MET A 1 -13.39 25.75 0.59
CA MET A 1 -14.04 24.83 -0.37
C MET A 1 -13.14 23.65 -0.82
N SER A 2 -11.89 23.50 -0.35
CA SER A 2 -10.97 22.41 -0.73
C SER A 2 -11.18 21.09 0.06
N ASN A 3 -11.53 21.17 1.35
CA ASN A 3 -11.57 20.01 2.27
C ASN A 3 -12.59 18.90 1.94
N HIS A 4 -13.52 19.11 1.01
CA HIS A 4 -14.52 18.10 0.66
C HIS A 4 -13.97 16.97 -0.24
N ARG A 5 -12.86 17.18 -0.95
CA ARG A 5 -12.32 16.16 -1.88
C ARG A 5 -11.75 14.95 -1.15
N PHE A 6 -10.89 15.17 -0.15
CA PHE A 6 -10.30 14.08 0.62
C PHE A 6 -11.31 13.41 1.55
N ALA A 7 -12.26 14.16 2.12
CA ALA A 7 -13.39 13.57 2.84
C ALA A 7 -14.15 12.54 1.97
N ARG A 8 -14.42 12.89 0.70
CA ARG A 8 -15.06 11.98 -0.26
C ARG A 8 -14.18 10.77 -0.62
N LEU A 9 -12.87 10.97 -0.86
CA LEU A 9 -11.96 9.86 -1.15
C LEU A 9 -11.89 8.88 0.03
N TYR A 10 -11.86 9.39 1.26
CA TYR A 10 -11.81 8.56 2.45
C TYR A 10 -13.07 7.75 2.61
N ALA A 11 -14.24 8.37 2.48
CA ALA A 11 -15.52 7.68 2.54
C ALA A 11 -15.68 6.59 1.46
N ALA A 12 -15.02 6.77 0.31
CA ALA A 12 -14.99 5.78 -0.77
C ALA A 12 -13.91 4.70 -0.61
N CYS A 13 -13.04 4.78 0.40
CA CYS A 13 -11.87 3.91 0.60
C CYS A 13 -11.70 3.49 2.07
N GLU A 14 -12.75 2.91 2.66
CA GLU A 14 -12.81 2.47 4.07
C GLU A 14 -12.73 0.95 4.26
N ALA A 15 -13.03 0.19 3.22
CA ALA A 15 -13.07 -1.26 3.28
C ALA A 15 -11.75 -1.81 3.82
N PRO A 16 -11.80 -2.77 4.76
CA PRO A 16 -10.58 -3.37 5.29
C PRO A 16 -9.94 -4.27 4.23
N VAL A 17 -8.61 -4.25 4.18
CA VAL A 17 -7.85 -5.06 3.22
C VAL A 17 -8.13 -6.56 3.38
N ALA A 18 -8.31 -7.02 4.62
CA ALA A 18 -8.65 -8.40 4.97
C ALA A 18 -9.77 -8.41 6.04
N ALA A 19 -10.37 -9.57 6.30
CA ALA A 19 -11.40 -9.74 7.33
C ALA A 19 -10.88 -9.58 8.78
N PHE A 20 -9.56 -9.49 8.95
CA PHE A 20 -8.85 -9.35 10.22
C PHE A 20 -7.75 -8.29 10.11
N ASP A 21 -7.10 -7.94 11.23
CA ASP A 21 -5.95 -7.05 11.22
C ASP A 21 -4.68 -7.80 10.78
N CYS A 22 -4.26 -7.61 9.53
CA CYS A 22 -3.03 -8.22 9.03
C CYS A 22 -1.76 -7.71 9.74
N GLY A 23 -1.84 -6.57 10.43
CA GLY A 23 -0.76 -6.02 11.24
C GLY A 23 -0.35 -6.96 12.38
N GLU A 24 -1.32 -7.64 13.00
CA GLU A 24 -1.09 -8.63 14.07
C GLU A 24 -0.23 -9.80 13.61
N LYS A 25 -0.19 -10.09 12.30
CA LYS A 25 0.59 -11.18 11.74
C LYS A 25 2.07 -10.84 11.53
N CYS A 26 2.41 -9.56 11.36
CA CYS A 26 3.80 -9.13 11.16
C CYS A 26 4.38 -8.44 12.40
N ALA A 27 3.55 -7.83 13.24
CA ALA A 27 3.96 -7.11 14.44
C ALA A 27 4.90 -7.88 15.37
N PRO A 28 4.69 -9.19 15.67
CA PRO A 28 5.58 -9.96 16.54
C PRO A 28 7.03 -10.08 16.04
N TYR A 29 7.25 -9.91 14.74
CA TYR A 29 8.57 -10.03 14.11
C TYR A 29 9.28 -8.68 13.92
N ASN A 30 8.63 -7.57 14.27
CA ASN A 30 9.18 -6.22 14.11
C ASN A 30 9.57 -5.61 15.45
N ALA A 31 10.52 -4.67 15.40
CA ALA A 31 10.97 -3.95 16.58
C ALA A 31 9.81 -3.19 17.24
N GLY A 32 9.65 -3.37 18.55
CA GLY A 32 8.59 -2.70 19.32
C GLY A 32 7.20 -3.31 19.17
N GLY A 33 7.04 -4.47 18.51
CA GLY A 33 5.75 -5.14 18.38
C GLY A 33 4.75 -4.36 17.52
N LEU A 34 5.23 -3.49 16.63
CA LEU A 34 4.39 -2.69 15.74
C LEU A 34 4.26 -3.38 14.37
N PRO A 35 3.11 -3.28 13.69
CA PRO A 35 3.05 -3.59 12.27
C PRO A 35 4.12 -2.77 11.55
N PHE A 36 4.91 -3.37 10.66
CA PHE A 36 6.04 -2.66 10.04
C PHE A 36 5.58 -1.41 9.27
N CYS A 37 4.37 -1.45 8.71
CA CYS A 37 3.76 -0.34 7.98
C CYS A 37 3.27 0.80 8.89
N CYS A 38 3.20 0.57 10.20
CA CYS A 38 2.92 1.57 11.22
C CYS A 38 4.18 2.06 11.93
N ASP A 39 5.35 1.50 11.60
CA ASP A 39 6.63 1.92 12.15
C ASP A 39 7.29 2.97 11.24
N PRO A 40 7.41 4.23 11.68
CA PRO A 40 7.97 5.30 10.86
C PRO A 40 9.47 5.12 10.55
N ARG A 41 10.16 4.17 11.20
CA ARG A 41 11.54 3.78 10.83
C ARG A 41 11.60 2.93 9.55
N HIS A 42 10.46 2.37 9.14
CA HIS A 42 10.36 1.49 7.99
C HIS A 42 9.50 2.08 6.87
N ALA A 43 8.44 2.81 7.23
CA ALA A 43 7.54 3.42 6.27
C ALA A 43 7.03 4.77 6.81
N VAL A 44 7.42 5.85 6.13
CA VAL A 44 6.88 7.19 6.39
C VAL A 44 5.85 7.50 5.29
N PRO A 45 4.55 7.61 5.63
CA PRO A 45 3.55 7.97 4.62
C PRO A 45 3.71 9.43 4.21
N THR A 46 3.45 9.69 2.93
CA THR A 46 3.29 11.04 2.41
C THR A 46 1.82 11.37 2.25
N LEU A 47 1.47 12.62 2.53
CA LEU A 47 0.11 13.16 2.43
C LEU A 47 0.09 14.31 1.44
N TYR A 48 -0.95 14.41 0.61
CA TYR A 48 -1.14 15.58 -0.24
C TYR A 48 -1.35 16.83 0.61
N LEU A 49 -0.95 18.01 0.13
CA LEU A 49 -1.20 19.26 0.89
C LEU A 49 -2.69 19.51 1.18
N GLU A 50 -3.58 19.15 0.25
CA GLU A 50 -5.04 19.21 0.47
C GLU A 50 -5.53 18.16 1.48
N GLU A 51 -4.91 16.97 1.48
CA GLU A 51 -5.20 15.91 2.45
C GLU A 51 -4.77 16.30 3.86
N TRP A 52 -3.57 16.89 3.97
CA TRP A 52 -3.03 17.42 5.20
C TRP A 52 -3.95 18.48 5.80
N ALA A 53 -4.37 19.47 4.99
CA ALA A 53 -5.30 20.51 5.45
C ALA A 53 -6.60 19.92 5.98
N TYR A 54 -7.18 18.94 5.26
CA TYR A 54 -8.37 18.23 5.71
C TYR A 54 -8.14 17.50 7.04
N LEU A 55 -7.04 16.77 7.19
CA LEU A 55 -6.73 16.00 8.40
C LEU A 55 -6.49 16.89 9.63
N GLN A 56 -5.84 18.04 9.44
CA GLN A 56 -5.62 19.01 10.53
C GLN A 56 -6.94 19.58 11.07
N GLU A 57 -7.98 19.67 10.23
CA GLU A 57 -9.32 20.11 10.66
C GLU A 57 -10.16 18.95 11.22
N ALA A 58 -10.15 17.79 10.55
CA ALA A 58 -11.06 16.68 10.86
C ALA A 58 -10.59 15.80 12.03
N ALA A 59 -9.28 15.71 12.26
CA ALA A 59 -8.68 14.98 13.38
C ALA A 59 -7.47 15.73 13.96
N PRO A 60 -7.69 16.89 14.60
CA PRO A 60 -6.61 17.74 15.11
C PRO A 60 -5.68 16.97 16.06
N GLY A 61 -4.38 17.10 15.85
CA GLY A 61 -3.36 16.44 16.66
C GLY A 61 -3.14 14.95 16.37
N PHE A 62 -3.97 14.31 15.54
CA PHE A 62 -3.75 12.91 15.15
C PHE A 62 -2.58 12.75 14.17
N TRP A 63 -2.38 13.72 13.29
CA TRP A 63 -1.28 13.75 12.33
C TRP A 63 -0.33 14.90 12.61
N ARG A 64 0.97 14.62 12.54
CA ARG A 64 2.06 15.61 12.64
C ARG A 64 3.05 15.42 11.48
N PRO A 65 3.81 16.46 11.08
CA PRO A 65 4.92 16.28 10.15
C PRO A 65 5.91 15.25 10.71
N TRP A 66 6.51 14.46 9.82
CA TRP A 66 7.57 13.57 10.24
C TRP A 66 8.85 14.36 10.51
N GLU A 67 9.56 13.93 11.54
CA GLU A 67 10.85 14.44 11.96
C GLU A 67 11.72 13.22 12.27
N GLY A 68 12.90 13.17 11.63
CA GLY A 68 13.91 12.16 11.88
C GLY A 68 14.64 12.39 13.20
N GLU A 69 15.63 11.55 13.49
CA GLU A 69 16.49 11.71 14.67
C GLU A 69 17.35 12.97 14.55
N THR A 70 17.69 13.36 13.31
CA THR A 70 18.45 14.57 13.02
C THR A 70 17.72 15.50 12.01
N PRO A 71 18.03 16.81 12.03
CA PRO A 71 17.54 17.75 11.03
C PRO A 71 17.92 17.36 9.60
N GLU A 72 19.12 16.77 9.41
CA GLU A 72 19.61 16.33 8.11
C GLU A 72 18.78 15.18 7.55
N GLU A 73 18.42 14.21 8.39
CA GLU A 73 17.53 13.10 8.01
C GLU A 73 16.14 13.62 7.63
N THR A 74 15.63 14.57 8.42
CA THR A 74 14.37 15.26 8.15
C THR A 74 14.37 15.95 6.79
N GLN A 75 15.46 16.66 6.49
CA GLN A 75 15.61 17.39 5.23
C GLN A 75 15.78 16.45 4.03
N ALA A 76 16.57 15.39 4.15
CA ALA A 76 16.77 14.40 3.11
C ALA A 76 15.44 13.76 2.67
N LEU A 77 14.61 13.32 3.63
CA LEU A 77 13.31 12.73 3.30
C LEU A 77 12.35 13.76 2.67
N ARG A 78 12.39 15.03 3.11
CA ARG A 78 11.60 16.09 2.50
C ARG A 78 11.99 16.37 1.05
N GLU A 79 13.28 16.26 0.72
CA GLU A 79 13.79 16.42 -0.65
C GLU A 79 13.39 15.24 -1.56
N GLU A 80 13.30 14.03 -1.00
CA GLU A 80 12.80 12.84 -1.70
C GLU A 80 11.26 12.81 -1.82
N THR A 81 10.55 13.59 -1.01
CA THR A 81 9.09 13.64 -1.01
C THR A 81 8.57 14.31 -2.29
N PRO A 82 7.58 13.71 -2.99
CA PRO A 82 7.02 14.32 -4.19
C PRO A 82 6.48 15.74 -3.96
N GLN A 83 6.65 16.62 -4.95
CA GLN A 83 6.13 17.98 -4.89
C GLN A 83 4.62 18.00 -4.63
N GLY A 84 4.18 18.82 -3.68
CA GLY A 84 2.77 18.92 -3.28
C GLY A 84 2.33 17.86 -2.27
N GLN A 85 3.28 17.11 -1.72
CA GLN A 85 3.07 16.20 -0.60
C GLN A 85 4.00 16.56 0.57
N ILE A 86 3.67 16.05 1.76
CA ILE A 86 4.50 16.17 2.96
C ILE A 86 4.68 14.79 3.61
N PRO A 87 5.87 14.49 4.16
CA PRO A 87 6.03 13.31 5.00
C PRO A 87 5.39 13.58 6.36
N ALA A 88 4.54 12.67 6.83
CA ALA A 88 3.81 12.83 8.09
C ALA A 88 3.71 11.50 8.84
N VAL A 89 3.44 11.59 10.14
CA VAL A 89 3.15 10.43 10.99
C VAL A 89 1.88 10.64 11.78
N CYS A 90 1.13 9.56 11.94
CA CYS A 90 -0.01 9.54 12.85
C CYS A 90 0.44 9.35 14.30
N ALA A 91 -0.50 9.49 15.25
CA ALA A 91 -0.26 9.24 16.68
C ALA A 91 0.09 7.78 17.02
N GLY A 92 0.08 6.87 16.04
CA GLY A 92 0.50 5.48 16.17
C GLY A 92 -0.65 4.48 16.15
N PRO A 93 -0.35 3.16 16.03
CA PRO A 93 -1.36 2.13 15.84
C PRO A 93 -2.33 1.99 17.01
N ALA A 94 -1.90 2.29 18.25
CA ALA A 94 -2.78 2.27 19.43
C ALA A 94 -3.95 3.27 19.32
N PHE A 95 -3.75 4.39 18.64
CA PHE A 95 -4.79 5.41 18.41
C PHE A 95 -5.57 5.17 17.10
N CYS A 96 -5.08 4.26 16.26
CA CYS A 96 -5.66 3.98 14.94
C CYS A 96 -7.03 3.31 15.04
N ALA A 97 -7.31 2.53 16.09
CA ALA A 97 -8.61 1.90 16.30
C ALA A 97 -9.75 2.92 16.35
N THR A 98 -9.54 4.07 17.01
CA THR A 98 -10.53 5.15 17.13
C THR A 98 -10.45 6.18 16.00
N HIS A 99 -9.32 6.27 15.30
CA HIS A 99 -9.07 7.24 14.21
C HIS A 99 -8.98 6.59 12.82
N ARG A 100 -9.49 5.37 12.66
CA ARG A 100 -9.48 4.63 11.38
C ARG A 100 -10.07 5.42 10.21
N PRO A 101 -11.17 6.20 10.38
CA PRO A 101 -11.73 7.07 9.34
C PRO A 101 -10.82 8.25 8.94
N TYR A 102 -9.78 8.52 9.73
CA TYR A 102 -8.82 9.61 9.48
C TYR A 102 -7.43 9.08 9.13
N ARG A 103 -7.30 7.80 8.74
CA ARG A 103 -6.09 7.31 8.08
C ARG A 103 -5.91 8.01 6.73
N SER A 104 -4.66 8.33 6.39
CA SER A 104 -4.32 8.87 5.08
C SER A 104 -4.63 7.87 3.97
N LEU A 105 -4.78 8.38 2.75
CA LEU A 105 -4.94 7.60 1.53
C LEU A 105 -3.76 6.63 1.38
N THR A 106 -2.54 7.07 1.67
CA THR A 106 -1.34 6.23 1.67
C THR A 106 -1.48 5.06 2.64
N CYS A 107 -1.92 5.29 3.89
CA CYS A 107 -2.13 4.21 4.86
C CYS A 107 -3.30 3.28 4.50
N ARG A 108 -4.29 3.75 3.74
CA ARG A 108 -5.41 2.93 3.25
C ARG A 108 -5.01 2.07 2.05
N ALA A 109 -4.16 2.62 1.18
CA ALA A 109 -3.66 1.95 -0.02
C ALA A 109 -2.56 0.94 0.30
N PHE A 110 -1.74 1.19 1.33
CA PHE A 110 -0.60 0.35 1.67
C PHE A 110 -1.00 -1.11 1.96
N PRO A 111 -0.25 -2.13 1.48
CA PRO A 111 1.03 -2.08 0.74
C PRO A 111 0.87 -2.00 -0.78
N PHE A 112 -0.32 -1.66 -1.28
CA PHE A 112 -0.64 -1.66 -2.69
C PHE A 112 -0.44 -0.30 -3.35
N PHE A 113 -0.17 -0.35 -4.64
CA PHE A 113 -0.15 0.80 -5.53
C PHE A 113 -0.93 0.47 -6.81
N PRO A 114 -1.49 1.47 -7.50
CA PRO A 114 -2.18 1.26 -8.77
C PRO A 114 -1.19 0.86 -9.87
N TYR A 115 -1.37 -0.33 -10.43
CA TYR A 115 -0.53 -0.84 -11.51
C TYR A 115 -1.04 -0.35 -12.87
N LEU A 116 -0.17 0.32 -13.62
CA LEU A 116 -0.44 0.77 -14.97
C LEU A 116 0.40 0.00 -16.00
N ASP A 117 -0.24 -0.42 -17.08
CA ASP A 117 0.43 -1.10 -18.20
C ASP A 117 1.30 -0.14 -19.04
N ARG A 118 1.81 -0.62 -20.17
CA ARG A 118 2.66 0.18 -21.07
C ARG A 118 1.89 1.31 -21.75
N GLN A 119 0.61 1.08 -22.02
CA GLN A 119 -0.35 1.98 -22.62
C GLN A 119 -0.94 2.96 -21.59
N SER A 120 -0.52 2.86 -20.33
CA SER A 120 -1.04 3.64 -19.20
C SER A 120 -2.48 3.27 -18.85
N ASN A 121 -2.96 2.07 -19.13
CA ASN A 121 -4.23 1.58 -18.60
C ASN A 121 -4.03 1.15 -17.15
N PHE A 122 -4.96 1.56 -16.28
CA PHE A 122 -4.99 1.13 -14.89
C PHE A 122 -5.64 -0.24 -14.80
N LEU A 123 -4.82 -1.28 -14.58
CA LEU A 123 -5.27 -2.69 -14.61
C LEU A 123 -5.76 -3.21 -13.25
N GLY A 124 -5.43 -2.52 -12.16
CA GLY A 124 -5.71 -2.98 -10.80
C GLY A 124 -4.54 -2.68 -9.87
N LEU A 125 -4.43 -3.41 -8.78
CA LEU A 125 -3.40 -3.18 -7.77
C LEU A 125 -2.29 -4.21 -7.81
N SER A 126 -1.07 -3.71 -7.68
CA SER A 126 0.14 -4.47 -7.39
C SER A 126 0.72 -3.95 -6.07
N TYR A 127 1.77 -4.57 -5.54
CA TYR A 127 2.33 -4.20 -4.25
C TYR A 127 3.75 -3.63 -4.34
N TYR A 128 4.13 -2.85 -3.33
CA TYR A 128 5.50 -2.38 -3.12
C TYR A 128 6.42 -3.56 -2.77
N TRP A 129 7.17 -4.05 -3.76
CA TRP A 129 7.99 -5.27 -3.65
C TRP A 129 9.17 -5.14 -2.68
N GLN A 130 9.54 -3.92 -2.31
CA GLN A 130 10.56 -3.62 -1.31
C GLN A 130 10.20 -4.17 0.08
N TYR A 131 8.93 -4.53 0.30
CA TYR A 131 8.43 -5.03 1.57
C TYR A 131 8.04 -6.51 1.54
N GLU A 132 8.41 -7.25 0.48
CA GLU A 132 8.18 -8.70 0.38
C GLU A 132 8.73 -9.44 1.61
N ASP A 133 9.87 -8.98 2.16
CA ASP A 133 10.56 -9.59 3.31
C ASP A 133 9.84 -9.42 4.66
N ARG A 134 8.97 -8.42 4.79
CA ARG A 134 8.43 -7.96 6.10
C ARG A 134 6.91 -7.94 6.17
N CYS A 135 6.23 -7.70 5.06
CA CYS A 135 4.77 -7.63 5.02
C CYS A 135 4.15 -9.02 4.89
N TRP A 136 3.44 -9.46 5.93
CA TRP A 136 2.71 -10.73 5.92
C TRP A 136 1.69 -10.81 4.77
N LEU A 137 0.99 -9.71 4.49
CA LEU A 137 -0.06 -9.64 3.47
C LEU A 137 0.46 -9.94 2.06
N LEU A 138 1.73 -9.61 1.76
CA LEU A 138 2.30 -9.86 0.43
C LEU A 138 2.52 -11.35 0.15
N SER A 139 2.55 -12.19 1.19
CA SER A 139 2.58 -13.65 1.06
C SER A 139 1.19 -14.30 1.14
N HIS A 140 0.13 -13.51 1.36
CA HIS A 140 -1.25 -13.96 1.58
C HIS A 140 -2.23 -13.06 0.82
N LEU A 141 -1.98 -12.89 -0.47
CA LEU A 141 -2.80 -12.04 -1.34
C LEU A 141 -4.22 -12.59 -1.58
N ASP A 142 -4.46 -13.85 -1.22
CA ASP A 142 -5.76 -14.52 -1.23
C ASP A 142 -6.74 -13.92 -0.22
N VAL A 143 -6.25 -13.33 0.88
CA VAL A 143 -7.11 -12.74 1.93
C VAL A 143 -7.60 -11.33 1.58
N VAL A 144 -7.12 -10.75 0.47
CA VAL A 144 -7.50 -9.40 0.05
C VAL A 144 -8.96 -9.39 -0.40
N THR A 145 -9.78 -8.58 0.27
CA THR A 145 -11.21 -8.54 0.00
C THR A 145 -11.54 -7.87 -1.33
N GLU A 146 -12.61 -8.33 -1.96
CA GLU A 146 -13.16 -7.70 -3.18
C GLU A 146 -13.60 -6.26 -2.90
N ALA A 147 -14.29 -6.03 -1.77
CA ALA A 147 -14.71 -4.68 -1.36
C ALA A 147 -13.53 -3.70 -1.25
N TYR A 148 -12.39 -4.14 -0.70
CA TYR A 148 -11.17 -3.33 -0.66
C TYR A 148 -10.66 -3.00 -2.06
N ARG A 149 -10.57 -4.00 -2.93
CA ARG A 149 -10.09 -3.83 -4.30
C ARG A 149 -10.95 -2.85 -5.10
N ASP A 150 -12.27 -2.97 -5.00
CA ASP A 150 -13.20 -2.10 -5.71
C ASP A 150 -13.08 -0.66 -5.23
N GLN A 151 -13.04 -0.46 -3.91
CA GLN A 151 -12.86 0.85 -3.31
C GLN A 151 -11.51 1.47 -3.65
N PHE A 152 -10.43 0.68 -3.63
CA PHE A 152 -9.11 1.12 -4.07
C PHE A 152 -9.15 1.60 -5.52
N VAL A 153 -9.72 0.81 -6.44
CA VAL A 153 -9.81 1.16 -7.86
C VAL A 153 -10.61 2.46 -8.03
N GLN A 154 -11.76 2.58 -7.39
CA GLN A 154 -12.60 3.79 -7.46
C GLN A 154 -11.86 5.02 -6.92
N ALA A 155 -11.18 4.89 -5.77
CA ALA A 155 -10.43 5.97 -5.16
C ALA A 155 -9.29 6.46 -6.08
N PHE A 156 -8.50 5.54 -6.65
CA PHE A 156 -7.40 5.92 -7.54
C PHE A 156 -7.85 6.42 -8.91
N GLU A 157 -8.97 5.93 -9.45
CA GLU A 157 -9.57 6.55 -10.64
C GLU A 157 -9.99 7.99 -10.38
N GLN A 158 -10.60 8.26 -9.22
CA GLN A 158 -10.98 9.61 -8.84
C GLN A 158 -9.75 10.49 -8.59
N LEU A 159 -8.72 9.94 -7.94
CA LEU A 159 -7.44 10.62 -7.71
C LEU A 159 -6.79 11.02 -9.04
N PHE A 160 -6.72 10.12 -10.02
CA PHE A 160 -6.14 10.41 -11.34
C PHE A 160 -6.90 11.47 -12.13
N ARG A 161 -8.21 11.62 -11.90
CA ARG A 161 -8.99 12.71 -12.50
C ARG A 161 -8.67 14.06 -11.88
N TRP A 162 -8.35 14.11 -10.58
CA TRP A 162 -8.02 15.34 -9.87
C TRP A 162 -6.54 15.72 -9.96
N TYR A 163 -5.67 14.73 -9.94
CA TYR A 163 -4.22 14.87 -10.04
C TYR A 163 -3.68 14.01 -11.18
N PRO A 164 -3.79 14.46 -12.45
CA PRO A 164 -3.32 13.67 -13.60
C PRO A 164 -1.85 13.27 -13.53
N ARG A 165 -1.00 14.10 -12.89
CA ARG A 165 0.42 13.80 -12.66
C ARG A 165 0.64 12.54 -11.80
N GLU A 166 -0.26 12.22 -10.88
CA GLU A 166 -0.16 10.99 -10.08
C GLU A 166 -0.22 9.75 -10.98
N ARG A 167 -1.03 9.80 -12.04
CA ARG A 167 -1.08 8.70 -13.02
C ARG A 167 0.29 8.47 -13.67
N GLU A 168 1.01 9.54 -13.98
CA GLU A 168 2.35 9.47 -14.56
C GLU A 168 3.36 8.89 -13.55
N ASN A 169 3.29 9.32 -12.28
CA ASN A 169 4.12 8.80 -11.19
C ASN A 169 3.94 7.28 -11.04
N PHE A 170 2.69 6.79 -10.97
CA PHE A 170 2.43 5.36 -10.84
C PHE A 170 2.71 4.57 -12.11
N ARG A 171 2.60 5.18 -13.30
CA ARG A 171 3.05 4.57 -14.55
C ARG A 171 4.56 4.37 -14.54
N TYR A 172 5.31 5.37 -14.08
CA TYR A 172 6.75 5.27 -13.90
C TYR A 172 7.09 4.17 -12.87
N HIS A 173 6.43 4.15 -11.72
CA HIS A 173 6.63 3.11 -10.71
C HIS A 173 6.35 1.69 -11.25
N SER A 174 5.25 1.52 -11.99
CA SER A 174 4.90 0.25 -12.66
C SER A 174 5.96 -0.17 -13.70
N MET A 175 6.56 0.80 -14.40
CA MET A 175 7.68 0.54 -15.31
C MET A 175 8.93 0.07 -14.55
N ILE A 176 9.25 0.69 -13.42
CA ILE A 176 10.37 0.25 -12.56
C ILE A 176 10.13 -1.17 -12.07
N MET A 177 8.92 -1.49 -11.58
CA MET A 177 8.57 -2.86 -11.18
C MET A 177 8.80 -3.87 -12.31
N ARG A 178 8.36 -3.56 -13.54
CA ARG A 178 8.62 -4.41 -14.72
C ARG A 178 10.12 -4.61 -14.98
N ARG A 179 10.94 -3.57 -14.83
CA ARG A 179 12.40 -3.69 -15.01
C ARG A 179 13.02 -4.58 -13.94
N VAL A 180 12.62 -4.41 -12.68
CA VAL A 180 13.13 -5.20 -11.54
C VAL A 180 12.73 -6.67 -11.70
N PHE A 181 11.44 -6.95 -11.83
CA PHE A 181 10.92 -8.32 -11.98
C PHE A 181 11.41 -8.99 -13.26
N GLY A 182 11.60 -8.23 -14.34
CA GLY A 182 12.22 -8.74 -15.56
C GLY A 182 13.66 -9.20 -15.37
N ARG A 183 14.48 -8.48 -14.58
CA ARG A 183 15.84 -8.91 -14.22
C ARG A 183 15.85 -10.13 -13.30
N TRP A 184 14.85 -10.24 -12.43
CA TRP A 184 14.68 -11.40 -11.55
C TRP A 184 14.05 -12.61 -12.23
N HIS A 185 13.66 -12.50 -13.50
CA HIS A 185 12.90 -13.52 -14.21
C HIS A 185 11.61 -13.95 -13.49
N ARG A 186 10.96 -13.00 -12.78
CA ARG A 186 9.72 -13.20 -12.04
C ARG A 186 8.54 -12.53 -12.75
N GLU A 187 7.37 -13.12 -12.64
CA GLU A 187 6.12 -12.47 -13.04
C GLU A 187 5.60 -11.59 -11.89
N ILE A 188 4.87 -10.52 -12.21
CA ILE A 188 4.34 -9.56 -11.24
C ILE A 188 2.93 -9.98 -10.82
N PRO A 189 2.66 -10.22 -9.53
CA PRO A 189 1.31 -10.43 -9.04
C PRO A 189 0.45 -9.18 -9.23
N LEU A 190 -0.77 -9.38 -9.73
CA LEU A 190 -1.74 -8.33 -9.99
C LEU A 190 -3.12 -8.77 -9.48
N LEU A 191 -3.72 -7.95 -8.63
CA LEU A 191 -5.12 -8.05 -8.26
C LEU A 191 -5.89 -7.17 -9.25
N HIS A 192 -6.54 -7.81 -10.22
CA HIS A 192 -7.10 -7.10 -11.36
C HIS A 192 -8.40 -6.38 -11.00
N ARG A 193 -8.62 -5.20 -11.58
CA ARG A 193 -9.76 -4.32 -11.28
C ARG A 193 -11.13 -4.96 -11.54
N ASP A 194 -11.21 -5.86 -12.51
CA ASP A 194 -12.44 -6.59 -12.86
C ASP A 194 -12.58 -7.91 -12.08
N GLY A 195 -11.78 -8.06 -11.02
CA GLY A 195 -11.72 -9.29 -10.24
C GLY A 195 -10.61 -10.25 -10.68
N GLY A 196 -10.33 -11.22 -9.80
CA GLY A 196 -9.34 -12.27 -10.03
C GLY A 196 -7.88 -11.87 -9.75
N TRP A 197 -7.02 -12.89 -9.77
CA TRP A 197 -5.59 -12.78 -9.55
C TRP A 197 -4.86 -13.18 -10.82
N PHE A 198 -3.86 -12.37 -11.18
CA PHE A 198 -3.11 -12.54 -12.40
C PHE A 198 -1.62 -12.41 -12.14
N LEU A 199 -0.85 -12.98 -13.03
CA LEU A 199 0.57 -12.74 -13.17
C LEU A 199 0.81 -11.97 -14.46
N VAL A 200 1.46 -10.82 -14.33
CA VAL A 200 1.84 -9.96 -15.46
C VAL A 200 3.27 -10.33 -15.86
N ARG A 201 3.45 -10.77 -17.10
CA ARG A 201 4.78 -11.00 -17.65
C ARG A 201 5.49 -9.67 -17.91
N PRO A 202 6.65 -9.36 -17.29
CA PRO A 202 7.26 -8.04 -17.42
C PRO A 202 7.65 -7.65 -18.85
N ARG A 203 8.05 -8.64 -19.66
CA ARG A 203 8.56 -8.43 -21.03
C ARG A 203 7.52 -7.80 -21.95
N ASP A 204 6.29 -8.28 -21.94
CA ASP A 204 5.26 -7.88 -22.89
C ASP A 204 3.92 -7.48 -22.25
N GLY A 205 3.77 -7.67 -20.94
CA GLY A 205 2.55 -7.32 -20.21
C GLY A 205 1.43 -8.34 -20.33
N ARG A 206 1.70 -9.55 -20.87
CA ARG A 206 0.69 -10.60 -20.95
C ARG A 206 0.20 -10.96 -19.54
N LEU A 207 -1.12 -10.98 -19.37
CA LEU A 207 -1.79 -11.43 -18.16
C LEU A 207 -2.02 -12.94 -18.21
N ARG A 208 -1.73 -13.61 -17.11
CA ARG A 208 -2.03 -15.03 -16.91
C ARG A 208 -2.84 -15.18 -15.62
N PRO A 209 -4.08 -15.73 -15.68
CA PRO A 209 -4.83 -16.05 -14.47
C PRO A 209 -4.03 -17.00 -13.57
N VAL A 210 -4.14 -16.80 -12.27
CA VAL A 210 -3.52 -17.66 -11.27
C VAL A 210 -4.45 -17.82 -10.07
N ASP A 211 -4.42 -18.99 -9.45
CA ASP A 211 -5.04 -19.17 -8.15
C ASP A 211 -4.15 -18.47 -7.09
N PRO A 212 -4.71 -17.58 -6.27
CA PRO A 212 -3.93 -16.73 -5.37
C PRO A 212 -3.08 -17.52 -4.37
N ARG A 213 -3.45 -18.77 -4.05
CA ARG A 213 -2.69 -19.65 -3.15
C ARG A 213 -1.31 -20.06 -3.71
N TRP A 214 -1.13 -19.91 -5.02
CA TRP A 214 0.12 -20.22 -5.72
C TRP A 214 0.99 -18.98 -5.97
N LEU A 215 0.56 -17.81 -5.48
CA LEU A 215 1.40 -16.63 -5.52
C LEU A 215 2.61 -16.81 -4.60
N PRO A 216 3.76 -16.20 -4.93
CA PRO A 216 4.98 -16.35 -4.15
C PRO A 216 4.76 -15.98 -2.68
N LYS A 217 5.31 -16.79 -1.78
CA LYS A 217 5.50 -16.45 -0.38
C LYS A 217 6.92 -15.93 -0.16
N HIS A 218 7.13 -15.13 0.87
CA HIS A 218 8.36 -14.36 1.04
C HIS A 218 8.92 -14.45 2.46
N GLY A 219 10.25 -14.33 2.57
CA GLY A 219 10.96 -14.23 3.84
C GLY A 219 10.60 -15.36 4.82
N VAL A 220 10.35 -14.99 6.07
CA VAL A 220 9.94 -15.91 7.14
C VAL A 220 8.63 -16.64 6.83
N TYR A 221 7.76 -16.06 6.00
CA TYR A 221 6.46 -16.64 5.66
C TYR A 221 6.57 -17.77 4.62
N ALA A 222 7.62 -17.76 3.78
CA ALA A 222 7.93 -18.89 2.91
C ALA A 222 8.39 -20.10 3.73
N ILE A 223 9.29 -19.88 4.70
CA ILE A 223 9.78 -20.93 5.60
C ILE A 223 8.64 -21.53 6.42
N ALA A 224 7.76 -20.68 6.98
CA ALA A 224 6.61 -21.14 7.75
C ALA A 224 5.64 -22.00 6.93
N ALA A 225 5.45 -21.69 5.64
CA ALA A 225 4.61 -22.48 4.76
C ALA A 225 5.14 -23.89 4.50
N ASP A 226 6.46 -24.08 4.58
CA ASP A 226 7.11 -25.39 4.43
C ASP A 226 7.19 -26.16 5.75
N LEU A 227 6.80 -25.54 6.87
CA LEU A 227 6.80 -26.11 8.22
C LEU A 227 5.42 -25.98 8.89
N PRO A 228 4.34 -26.52 8.29
CA PRO A 228 3.04 -26.43 8.91
C PRO A 228 3.03 -27.20 10.23
N PHE A 229 2.45 -26.59 11.28
CA PHE A 229 2.23 -27.33 12.51
C PHE A 229 1.10 -28.35 12.32
N PRO A 230 1.12 -29.49 13.02
CA PRO A 230 0.13 -30.57 12.81
C PRO A 230 -1.33 -30.15 12.92
N ASP A 231 -1.62 -29.09 13.69
CA ASP A 231 -2.93 -28.50 13.88
C ASP A 231 -3.37 -27.55 12.75
N GLU A 232 -2.47 -27.16 11.84
CA GLU A 232 -2.76 -26.31 10.67
C GLU A 232 -3.08 -27.11 9.40
N VAL A 233 -2.99 -28.44 9.46
CA VAL A 233 -3.18 -29.36 8.30
C VAL A 233 -4.46 -30.22 8.41
N ALA A 234 -5.28 -29.99 9.44
CA ALA A 234 -6.49 -30.75 9.74
C ALA A 234 -7.75 -30.21 9.05
#